data_AF-A0A970NPC6-F1
#
_entry.id   AF-A0A970NPC6-F1
#
_cell.length_a   1.000
_cell.length_b   1.000
_cell.length_c   1.000
_cell.angle_alpha   90.00
_cell.angle_beta   90.00
_cell.angle_gamma   90.00
#
_symmetry.space_group_name_H-M   'P 1'
#
loop_
_entity.id
_entity.type
_entity.pdbx_description
1 polymer ?
#
loop_
_entity_poly.entity_id
_entity_poly.type
_entity_poly.pdbx_seq_one_letter_code
_entity_poly.pdbx_strand_id
1 'polypeptide(L)'
;MNITAQITGIEYNPKLTEDLKAFDFNNFNINELPSYCLINYDNFLFGLSKWVSPKRTRSYPYERVYNTLGTAKRITVIPIIKDEGKNGDRDFIQWDTISLMSLLDVFVVFAYYKTADKHKRRIDKITNQQFDNELVKQKISEIKRYHSSALHWNLKEITDSFSDLIHKAKTAYNTIGKKLSVKFHNEQGIDKFSNQFIHGVEGFMQTSRQKAKEAQNREMHTIQPKEVLSTSTKTSITIENYLGGKYYFTADEIIIHENKVSLIESKHSQHFILPSKGDIKDGLLKMILFTNLKNVSIDNINYTIIPVLKLTSSKLEKNILQSDIEINTSLNNKQKNIVKKLFEEANENNFNVIIEKARLK
;
A
#
# COMPACT_ATOMS: atom_id res chain seq x y z
N MET A 1 -8.53 -23.07 5.32
CA MET A 1 -9.64 -22.15 5.58
C MET A 1 -9.46 -20.92 4.70
N ASN A 2 -10.48 -20.55 3.93
CA ASN A 2 -10.45 -19.37 3.07
C ASN A 2 -11.70 -18.52 3.33
N ILE A 3 -11.50 -17.23 3.52
CA ILE A 3 -12.56 -16.26 3.80
C ILE A 3 -12.91 -15.57 2.49
N THR A 4 -14.19 -15.48 2.18
CA THR A 4 -14.68 -14.66 1.07
C THR A 4 -15.52 -13.52 1.61
N ALA A 5 -15.37 -12.34 1.01
CA ALA A 5 -16.09 -11.14 1.42
C ALA A 5 -16.29 -10.20 0.24
N GLN A 6 -17.20 -9.25 0.40
CA GLN A 6 -17.52 -8.23 -0.60
C GLN A 6 -17.34 -6.82 -0.05
N ILE A 7 -16.99 -5.86 -0.91
CA ILE A 7 -17.00 -4.42 -0.62
C ILE A 7 -17.86 -3.70 -1.65
N THR A 8 -18.88 -2.99 -1.19
CA THR A 8 -19.79 -2.18 -2.03
C THR A 8 -19.45 -0.69 -1.99
N GLY A 9 -18.72 -0.25 -0.99
CA GLY A 9 -18.29 1.14 -0.78
C GLY A 9 -17.31 1.21 0.39
N ILE A 10 -16.62 2.34 0.52
CA ILE A 10 -15.70 2.58 1.64
C ILE A 10 -16.20 3.81 2.41
N GLU A 11 -16.51 3.61 3.68
CA GLU A 11 -16.74 4.65 4.66
C GLU A 11 -15.68 4.53 5.74
N TYR A 12 -14.92 5.60 5.98
CA TYR A 12 -13.85 5.61 6.96
C TYR A 12 -13.45 7.03 7.34
N ASN A 13 -13.19 7.26 8.62
CA ASN A 13 -12.76 8.54 9.19
C ASN A 13 -11.34 8.41 9.78
N PRO A 14 -10.28 8.79 9.04
CA PRO A 14 -8.91 8.66 9.50
C PRO A 14 -8.55 9.76 10.51
N LYS A 15 -7.88 9.41 11.61
CA LYS A 15 -7.40 10.34 12.66
C LYS A 15 -5.89 10.39 12.77
N LEU A 16 -5.19 9.35 12.31
CA LEU A 16 -3.74 9.25 12.43
C LEU A 16 -2.98 9.82 11.22
N THR A 17 -3.65 10.52 10.29
CA THR A 17 -3.01 11.20 9.15
C THR A 17 -1.91 12.20 9.60
N GLU A 18 -1.04 12.59 8.67
CA GLU A 18 -0.04 13.65 8.94
C GLU A 18 -0.57 15.02 8.53
N ASP A 19 -0.05 16.06 9.18
CA ASP A 19 -0.15 17.42 8.68
C ASP A 19 0.73 17.55 7.43
N LEU A 20 0.10 17.65 6.27
CA LEU A 20 0.78 17.63 4.98
C LEU A 20 1.29 19.03 4.63
N LYS A 21 2.60 19.16 4.37
CA LYS A 21 3.18 20.38 3.83
C LYS A 21 2.67 20.65 2.40
N ALA A 22 2.29 21.88 2.12
CA ALA A 22 1.86 22.32 0.80
C ALA A 22 3.01 22.84 -0.06
N PHE A 23 2.94 22.55 -1.36
CA PHE A 23 3.89 22.99 -2.38
C PHE A 23 3.14 23.52 -3.61
N ASP A 24 3.71 24.53 -4.26
CA ASP A 24 3.15 25.14 -5.47
C ASP A 24 3.50 24.29 -6.71
N PHE A 25 2.50 24.05 -7.58
CA PHE A 25 2.66 23.28 -8.80
C PHE A 25 3.62 23.92 -9.83
N ASN A 26 3.77 25.25 -9.82
CA ASN A 26 4.71 25.94 -10.71
C ASN A 26 6.16 25.53 -10.45
N ASN A 27 6.50 25.25 -9.19
CA ASN A 27 7.82 24.79 -8.75
C ASN A 27 7.86 23.27 -8.54
N PHE A 28 6.95 22.52 -9.17
CA PHE A 28 6.83 21.09 -8.96
C PHE A 28 8.05 20.31 -9.47
N ASN A 29 8.70 19.59 -8.56
CA ASN A 29 9.61 18.51 -8.89
C ASN A 29 9.32 17.27 -8.05
N ILE A 30 8.75 16.22 -8.64
CA ILE A 30 8.39 14.97 -7.94
C ILE A 30 9.56 14.35 -7.20
N ASN A 31 10.79 14.55 -7.68
CA ASN A 31 11.99 13.96 -7.11
C ASN A 31 12.47 14.69 -5.84
N GLU A 32 12.10 15.95 -5.66
CA GLU A 32 12.48 16.79 -4.52
C GLU A 32 11.39 16.83 -3.42
N LEU A 33 10.15 16.52 -3.79
CA LEU A 33 9.04 16.47 -2.85
C LEU A 33 9.17 15.34 -1.81
N PRO A 34 8.55 15.46 -0.62
CA PRO A 34 8.45 14.36 0.33
C PRO A 34 7.59 13.19 -0.22
N SER A 35 7.54 12.07 0.50
CA SER A 35 6.77 10.89 0.10
C SER A 35 5.26 11.11 0.03
N TYR A 36 4.77 12.13 0.73
CA TYR A 36 3.39 12.60 0.72
C TYR A 36 3.37 14.12 1.01
N CYS A 37 2.49 14.87 0.35
CA CYS A 37 2.34 16.32 0.51
C CYS A 37 1.01 16.82 -0.07
N LEU A 38 0.74 18.11 0.10
CA LEU A 38 -0.29 18.82 -0.65
C LEU A 38 0.33 19.54 -1.85
N ILE A 39 -0.38 19.52 -2.98
CA ILE A 39 -0.02 20.28 -4.17
C ILE A 39 -1.10 21.33 -4.44
N ASN A 40 -0.72 22.59 -4.36
CA ASN A 40 -1.53 23.73 -4.77
C ASN A 40 -1.35 23.93 -6.27
N TYR A 41 -2.41 23.75 -7.03
CA TYR A 41 -2.42 23.98 -8.48
C TYR A 41 -3.61 24.87 -8.85
N ASP A 42 -3.34 26.17 -8.95
CA ASP A 42 -4.34 27.22 -9.06
C ASP A 42 -5.34 27.12 -7.90
N ASN A 43 -6.63 26.93 -8.21
CA ASN A 43 -7.71 26.80 -7.23
C ASN A 43 -7.91 25.34 -6.75
N PHE A 44 -7.04 24.40 -7.12
CA PHE A 44 -7.15 23.00 -6.74
C PHE A 44 -6.09 22.62 -5.71
N LEU A 45 -6.51 21.84 -4.72
CA LEU A 45 -5.64 21.24 -3.72
C LEU A 45 -5.66 19.72 -3.88
N PHE A 46 -4.51 19.13 -4.21
CA PHE A 46 -4.36 17.68 -4.33
C PHE A 46 -3.57 17.10 -3.16
N GLY A 47 -4.05 16.00 -2.57
CA GLY A 47 -3.19 15.16 -1.74
C GLY A 47 -2.34 14.27 -2.63
N LEU A 48 -1.03 14.44 -2.60
CA LEU A 48 -0.09 13.66 -3.40
C LEU A 48 0.67 12.68 -2.52
N SER A 49 0.76 11.42 -2.95
CA SER A 49 1.73 10.44 -2.46
C SER A 49 2.62 9.92 -3.59
N LYS A 50 3.82 9.42 -3.29
CA LYS A 50 4.69 8.78 -4.29
C LYS A 50 5.24 7.46 -3.79
N TRP A 51 5.28 6.44 -4.65
CA TRP A 51 5.82 5.12 -4.33
C TRP A 51 7.27 5.02 -4.82
N VAL A 52 8.07 4.20 -4.14
CA VAL A 52 9.47 3.92 -4.55
C VAL A 52 9.55 2.68 -5.43
N SER A 53 8.63 1.72 -5.25
CA SER A 53 8.50 0.50 -6.04
C SER A 53 7.02 0.25 -6.30
N PRO A 54 6.63 -0.39 -7.42
CA PRO A 54 5.26 -0.86 -7.59
C PRO A 54 4.82 -1.91 -6.54
N LYS A 55 5.75 -2.48 -5.77
CA LYS A 55 5.46 -3.53 -4.80
C LYS A 55 4.92 -2.97 -3.48
N ARG A 56 3.74 -3.44 -3.09
CA ARG A 56 2.98 -3.00 -1.89
C ARG A 56 3.69 -3.24 -0.55
N THR A 57 4.67 -4.15 -0.49
CA THR A 57 5.39 -4.49 0.73
C THR A 57 6.72 -3.74 0.90
N ARG A 58 7.02 -2.75 0.05
CA ARG A 58 8.29 -2.01 0.07
C ARG A 58 8.09 -0.54 0.38
N SER A 59 8.83 -0.04 1.37
CA SER A 59 8.91 1.39 1.70
C SER A 59 7.57 2.03 2.10
N TYR A 60 6.70 1.28 2.78
CA TYR A 60 5.43 1.74 3.35
C TYR A 60 4.51 2.48 2.37
N PRO A 61 4.14 1.88 1.22
CA PRO A 61 3.34 2.58 0.22
C PRO A 61 1.92 2.86 0.72
N TYR A 62 1.36 1.97 1.56
CA TYR A 62 0.06 2.15 2.19
C TYR A 62 0.03 3.30 3.18
N GLU A 63 1.08 3.48 4.00
CA GLU A 63 1.22 4.66 4.86
C GLU A 63 1.11 5.96 4.05
N ARG A 64 1.80 6.01 2.90
CA ARG A 64 1.84 7.22 2.06
C ARG A 64 0.47 7.57 1.50
N VAL A 65 -0.30 6.56 1.09
CA VAL A 65 -1.69 6.74 0.62
C VAL A 65 -2.61 7.09 1.79
N TYR A 66 -2.47 6.40 2.92
CA TYR A 66 -3.26 6.66 4.13
C TYR A 66 -3.13 8.14 4.56
N ASN A 67 -1.93 8.71 4.52
CA ASN A 67 -1.69 10.10 4.90
C ASN A 67 -2.42 11.13 4.04
N THR A 68 -2.81 10.79 2.81
CA THR A 68 -3.54 11.70 1.92
C THR A 68 -5.05 11.53 1.99
N LEU A 69 -5.57 10.58 2.79
CA LEU A 69 -7.02 10.30 2.88
C LEU A 69 -7.85 11.49 3.33
N GLY A 70 -7.27 12.44 4.09
CA GLY A 70 -7.94 13.67 4.49
C GLY A 70 -8.13 14.72 3.38
N THR A 71 -7.76 14.40 2.14
CA THR A 71 -7.88 15.31 0.99
C THR A 71 -8.94 14.81 0.01
N ALA A 72 -9.71 15.74 -0.56
CA ALA A 72 -10.84 15.39 -1.43
C ALA A 72 -10.41 14.70 -2.74
N LYS A 73 -9.33 15.19 -3.39
CA LYS A 73 -8.79 14.62 -4.62
C LYS A 73 -7.35 14.18 -4.42
N ARG A 74 -7.13 12.87 -4.52
CA ARG A 74 -5.88 12.21 -4.15
C ARG A 74 -5.18 11.65 -5.37
N ILE A 75 -3.87 11.86 -5.44
CA ILE A 75 -3.00 11.37 -6.51
C ILE A 75 -1.91 10.52 -5.89
N THR A 76 -1.61 9.38 -6.49
CA THR A 76 -0.41 8.62 -6.16
C THR A 76 0.46 8.37 -7.40
N VAL A 77 1.75 8.67 -7.30
CA VAL A 77 2.72 8.40 -8.38
C VAL A 77 3.35 7.03 -8.15
N ILE A 78 3.22 6.11 -9.11
CA ILE A 78 3.72 4.74 -8.99
C ILE A 78 4.59 4.39 -10.20
N PRO A 79 5.83 3.89 -10.02
CA PRO A 79 6.61 3.36 -11.13
C PRO A 79 5.97 2.07 -11.64
N ILE A 80 5.75 1.94 -12.94
CA ILE A 80 5.22 0.69 -13.52
C ILE A 80 6.23 -0.46 -13.43
N ILE A 81 7.52 -0.13 -13.42
CA ILE A 81 8.65 -1.04 -13.32
C ILE A 81 9.69 -0.39 -12.42
N LYS A 82 10.24 -1.16 -11.49
CA LYS A 82 11.46 -0.79 -10.77
C LYS A 82 12.50 -1.88 -10.92
N ASP A 83 13.56 -1.62 -11.67
CA ASP A 83 14.72 -2.49 -11.77
C ASP A 83 15.92 -1.83 -11.05
N GLU A 84 16.55 -2.56 -10.13
CA GLU A 84 17.71 -2.09 -9.38
C GLU A 84 19.05 -2.55 -9.98
N GLY A 85 19.05 -3.22 -11.13
CA GLY A 85 20.24 -3.84 -11.72
C GLY A 85 20.28 -5.35 -11.43
N LYS A 86 21.17 -6.08 -12.11
CA LYS A 86 21.24 -7.57 -12.10
C LYS A 86 21.32 -8.17 -10.69
N ASN A 87 21.95 -7.48 -9.75
CA ASN A 87 22.09 -7.92 -8.35
C ASN A 87 21.14 -7.17 -7.39
N GLY A 88 20.17 -6.46 -7.95
CA GLY A 88 19.10 -5.81 -7.24
C GLY A 88 17.77 -6.52 -7.46
N ASP A 89 16.71 -5.91 -6.97
CA ASP A 89 15.36 -6.42 -7.21
C ASP A 89 14.77 -5.89 -8.52
N ARG A 90 13.79 -6.62 -9.05
CA ARG A 90 12.97 -6.17 -10.16
C ARG A 90 11.49 -6.37 -9.85
N ASP A 91 10.78 -5.26 -9.71
CA ASP A 91 9.36 -5.22 -9.38
C ASP A 91 8.55 -4.67 -10.57
N PHE A 92 7.35 -5.22 -10.77
CA PHE A 92 6.38 -4.78 -11.78
C PHE A 92 5.06 -4.40 -11.11
N ILE A 93 4.35 -3.43 -11.66
CA ILE A 93 3.00 -3.08 -11.22
C ILE A 93 2.04 -4.25 -11.44
N GLN A 94 1.08 -4.39 -10.53
CA GLN A 94 0.06 -5.43 -10.53
C GLN A 94 -1.33 -4.81 -10.57
N TRP A 95 -2.28 -5.51 -11.20
CA TRP A 95 -3.67 -5.09 -11.32
C TRP A 95 -4.30 -4.81 -9.95
N ASP A 96 -4.02 -5.64 -8.95
CA ASP A 96 -4.56 -5.54 -7.60
C ASP A 96 -4.16 -4.21 -6.93
N THR A 97 -2.95 -3.70 -7.23
CA THR A 97 -2.51 -2.38 -6.76
C THR A 97 -3.39 -1.29 -7.37
N ILE A 98 -3.63 -1.34 -8.68
CA ILE A 98 -4.42 -0.33 -9.39
C ILE A 98 -5.89 -0.39 -8.94
N SER A 99 -6.44 -1.61 -8.85
CA SER A 99 -7.80 -1.86 -8.36
C SER A 99 -7.97 -1.33 -6.93
N LEU A 100 -6.96 -1.46 -6.07
CA LEU A 100 -7.04 -0.97 -4.69
C LEU A 100 -7.04 0.55 -4.66
N MET A 101 -6.19 1.20 -5.47
CA MET A 101 -6.19 2.66 -5.59
C MET A 101 -7.53 3.18 -6.14
N SER A 102 -8.11 2.50 -7.13
CA SER A 102 -9.45 2.83 -7.63
C SER A 102 -10.53 2.68 -6.57
N LEU A 103 -10.51 1.61 -5.76
CA LEU A 103 -11.46 1.39 -4.67
C LEU A 103 -11.36 2.47 -3.58
N LEU A 104 -10.14 2.93 -3.30
CA LEU A 104 -9.88 4.02 -2.35
C LEU A 104 -10.09 5.41 -2.96
N ASP A 105 -10.58 5.50 -4.20
CA ASP A 105 -10.72 6.73 -5.00
C ASP A 105 -9.44 7.59 -5.03
N VAL A 106 -8.36 6.95 -5.47
CA VAL A 106 -7.02 7.55 -5.67
C VAL A 106 -6.63 7.46 -7.15
N PHE A 107 -6.36 8.61 -7.74
CA PHE A 107 -5.89 8.73 -9.12
C PHE A 107 -4.43 8.30 -9.21
N VAL A 108 -4.13 7.30 -10.04
CA VAL A 108 -2.77 6.81 -10.23
C VAL A 108 -2.11 7.55 -11.39
N VAL A 109 -0.94 8.14 -11.11
CA VAL A 109 0.00 8.58 -12.15
C VAL A 109 1.02 7.47 -12.34
N PHE A 110 0.88 6.75 -13.45
CA PHE A 110 1.84 5.73 -13.85
C PHE A 110 3.09 6.40 -14.42
N ALA A 111 4.24 6.09 -13.81
CA ALA A 111 5.50 6.72 -14.15
C ALA A 111 6.60 5.67 -14.40
N TYR A 112 7.77 6.14 -14.81
CA TYR A 112 8.99 5.35 -14.91
C TYR A 112 10.18 6.13 -14.39
N TYR A 113 11.24 5.41 -14.01
CA TYR A 113 12.50 6.02 -13.60
C TYR A 113 13.35 6.39 -14.82
N LYS A 114 13.70 7.66 -14.95
CA LYS A 114 14.46 8.23 -16.07
C LYS A 114 15.96 8.23 -15.83
N THR A 115 16.36 8.46 -14.58
CA THR A 115 17.77 8.52 -14.16
C THR A 115 17.98 7.77 -12.84
N ALA A 116 19.24 7.45 -12.54
CA ALA A 116 19.65 6.79 -11.31
C ALA A 116 21.15 7.01 -11.07
N ASP A 117 21.60 6.67 -9.87
CA ASP A 117 23.02 6.61 -9.50
C ASP A 117 23.52 5.18 -9.42
N LYS A 118 24.82 4.98 -9.68
CA LYS A 118 25.47 3.69 -9.45
C LYS A 118 25.58 3.44 -7.95
N HIS A 119 25.23 2.23 -7.50
CA HIS A 119 25.38 1.89 -6.10
C HIS A 119 26.87 1.76 -5.74
N LYS A 120 27.35 2.60 -4.81
CA LYS A 120 28.79 2.73 -4.47
C LYS A 120 29.49 1.42 -4.09
N ARG A 121 28.77 0.49 -3.45
CA ARG A 121 29.33 -0.74 -2.86
C ARG A 121 28.87 -2.06 -3.47
N ARG A 122 27.82 -2.04 -4.30
CA ARG A 122 27.17 -3.28 -4.78
C ARG A 122 27.29 -3.31 -6.29
N ILE A 123 28.04 -4.28 -6.78
CA ILE A 123 28.28 -4.45 -8.21
C ILE A 123 26.96 -4.72 -8.93
N ASP A 124 26.85 -4.16 -10.15
CA ASP A 124 25.65 -4.26 -10.99
C ASP A 124 24.34 -3.90 -10.26
N LYS A 125 24.40 -2.86 -9.41
CA LYS A 125 23.25 -2.30 -8.73
C LYS A 125 23.21 -0.78 -8.87
N ILE A 126 22.00 -0.22 -8.98
CA ILE A 126 21.72 1.22 -8.97
C ILE A 126 20.93 1.63 -7.71
N THR A 127 20.94 2.93 -7.42
CA THR A 127 20.20 3.57 -6.32
C THR A 127 19.70 4.95 -6.76
N ASN A 128 18.99 5.67 -5.90
CA ASN A 128 18.55 7.06 -6.12
C ASN A 128 17.86 7.27 -7.48
N GLN A 129 16.98 6.32 -7.84
CA GLN A 129 16.23 6.42 -9.09
C GLN A 129 15.29 7.62 -9.05
N GLN A 130 15.24 8.41 -10.12
CA GLN A 130 14.41 9.60 -10.24
C GLN A 130 13.41 9.46 -11.38
N PHE A 131 12.16 9.86 -11.12
CA PHE A 131 11.09 9.84 -12.10
C PHE A 131 11.32 10.88 -13.20
N ASP A 132 10.72 10.65 -14.37
CA ASP A 132 10.52 11.73 -15.33
C ASP A 132 9.53 12.76 -14.77
N ASN A 133 10.03 13.92 -14.36
CA ASN A 133 9.23 14.97 -13.74
C ASN A 133 8.17 15.54 -14.70
N GLU A 134 8.51 15.72 -15.97
CA GLU A 134 7.61 16.37 -16.93
C GLU A 134 6.41 15.49 -17.24
N LEU A 135 6.62 14.16 -17.34
CA LEU A 135 5.54 13.20 -17.42
C LEU A 135 4.57 13.34 -16.24
N VAL A 136 5.11 13.39 -15.02
CA VAL A 136 4.28 13.49 -13.80
C VAL A 136 3.50 14.81 -13.77
N LYS A 137 4.14 15.94 -14.11
CA LYS A 137 3.46 17.25 -14.22
C LYS A 137 2.33 17.23 -15.24
N GLN A 138 2.59 16.66 -16.42
CA GLN A 138 1.58 16.53 -17.46
C GLN A 138 0.37 15.74 -16.94
N LYS A 139 0.60 14.58 -16.32
CA LYS A 139 -0.48 13.73 -15.80
C LYS A 139 -1.27 14.37 -14.67
N ILE A 140 -0.63 15.11 -13.76
CA ILE A 140 -1.34 15.88 -12.74
C ILE A 140 -2.23 16.97 -13.40
N SER A 141 -1.76 17.62 -14.46
CA SER A 141 -2.53 18.61 -15.23
C SER A 141 -3.71 18.00 -16.00
N GLU A 142 -3.57 16.77 -16.48
CA GLU A 142 -4.68 15.99 -17.04
C GLU A 142 -5.71 15.62 -15.96
N ILE A 143 -5.27 15.10 -14.81
CA ILE A 143 -6.15 14.75 -13.67
C ILE A 143 -6.93 15.98 -13.18
N LYS A 144 -6.32 17.16 -13.16
CA LYS A 144 -7.01 18.41 -12.80
C LYS A 144 -8.27 18.65 -13.65
N ARG A 145 -8.20 18.36 -14.95
CA ARG A 145 -9.31 18.52 -15.91
C ARG A 145 -10.21 17.28 -16.03
N TYR A 146 -9.89 16.22 -15.28
CA TYR A 146 -10.64 14.97 -15.30
C TYR A 146 -11.71 14.97 -14.21
N HIS A 147 -12.97 14.84 -14.62
CA HIS A 147 -14.14 14.95 -13.74
C HIS A 147 -14.75 13.61 -13.35
N SER A 148 -14.44 12.52 -14.06
CA SER A 148 -14.88 11.17 -13.68
C SER A 148 -14.02 10.61 -12.52
N SER A 149 -14.47 9.50 -11.93
CA SER A 149 -13.82 8.90 -10.76
C SER A 149 -12.41 8.36 -11.03
N ALA A 150 -11.65 8.11 -9.96
CA ALA A 150 -10.31 7.52 -10.07
C ALA A 150 -10.32 6.17 -10.80
N LEU A 151 -11.38 5.37 -10.67
CA LEU A 151 -11.54 4.12 -11.42
C LEU A 151 -11.44 4.37 -12.93
N HIS A 152 -12.25 5.29 -13.45
CA HIS A 152 -12.30 5.57 -14.89
C HIS A 152 -10.96 6.12 -15.38
N TRP A 153 -10.33 7.00 -14.61
CA TRP A 153 -8.99 7.49 -14.89
C TRP A 153 -7.97 6.35 -14.95
N ASN A 154 -7.92 5.51 -13.93
CA ASN A 154 -6.94 4.43 -13.81
C ASN A 154 -7.09 3.41 -14.94
N LEU A 155 -8.32 3.06 -15.33
CA LEU A 155 -8.59 2.16 -16.45
C LEU A 155 -8.16 2.78 -17.79
N LYS A 156 -8.54 4.04 -18.01
CA LYS A 156 -8.12 4.80 -19.20
C LYS A 156 -6.59 4.82 -19.33
N GLU A 157 -5.87 5.10 -18.25
CA GLU A 157 -4.41 5.19 -18.29
C GLU A 157 -3.72 3.85 -18.59
N ILE A 158 -4.30 2.72 -18.19
CA ILE A 158 -3.81 1.40 -18.60
C ILE A 158 -3.95 1.24 -20.12
N THR A 159 -5.14 1.53 -20.66
CA THR A 159 -5.43 1.36 -22.08
C THR A 159 -4.58 2.30 -22.95
N ASP A 160 -4.50 3.57 -22.56
CA ASP A 160 -3.92 4.62 -23.41
C ASP A 160 -2.40 4.75 -23.27
N SER A 161 -1.86 4.55 -22.05
CA SER A 161 -0.50 4.99 -21.73
C SER A 161 0.49 3.85 -21.46
N PHE A 162 0.06 2.64 -21.11
CA PHE A 162 1.00 1.60 -20.66
C PHE A 162 1.99 1.16 -21.73
N SER A 163 1.57 0.99 -22.98
CA SER A 163 2.46 0.54 -24.06
C SER A 163 3.65 1.48 -24.23
N ASP A 164 3.37 2.79 -24.30
CA ASP A 164 4.39 3.84 -24.37
C ASP A 164 5.24 3.90 -23.09
N LEU A 165 4.62 3.83 -21.91
CA LEU A 165 5.35 3.85 -20.63
C LEU A 165 6.29 2.66 -20.46
N ILE A 166 5.89 1.45 -20.87
CA ILE A 166 6.72 0.25 -20.83
C ILE A 166 7.93 0.42 -21.76
N HIS A 167 7.70 0.93 -22.97
CA HIS A 167 8.78 1.25 -23.90
C HIS A 167 9.74 2.29 -23.31
N LYS A 168 9.23 3.40 -22.77
CA LYS A 168 10.03 4.44 -22.10
C LYS A 168 10.84 3.88 -20.93
N ALA A 169 10.24 3.04 -20.09
CA ALA A 169 10.92 2.38 -18.98
C ALA A 169 12.06 1.47 -19.47
N LYS A 170 11.81 0.66 -20.51
CA LYS A 170 12.82 -0.20 -21.14
C LYS A 170 14.00 0.62 -21.68
N THR A 171 13.72 1.66 -22.46
CA THR A 171 14.73 2.57 -23.01
C THR A 171 15.51 3.30 -21.91
N ALA A 172 14.85 3.72 -20.84
CA ALA A 172 15.48 4.40 -19.72
C ALA A 172 16.47 3.48 -19.01
N TYR A 173 16.08 2.25 -18.66
CA TYR A 173 17.00 1.30 -18.02
C TYR A 173 18.18 0.92 -18.91
N ASN A 174 17.98 0.80 -20.22
CA ASN A 174 19.07 0.59 -21.17
C ASN A 174 20.05 1.77 -21.21
N THR A 175 19.53 2.99 -21.21
CA THR A 175 20.33 4.21 -21.16
C THR A 175 21.11 4.31 -19.84
N ILE A 176 20.45 4.06 -18.71
CA ILE A 176 21.07 4.05 -17.38
C ILE A 176 22.19 2.99 -17.32
N GLY A 177 21.93 1.77 -17.79
CA GLY A 177 22.91 0.68 -17.81
C GLY A 177 24.16 1.02 -18.60
N LYS A 178 24.01 1.62 -19.79
CA LYS A 178 25.13 2.11 -20.60
C LYS A 178 25.89 3.22 -19.88
N LYS A 179 25.20 4.26 -19.41
CA LYS A 179 25.80 5.45 -18.78
C LYS A 179 26.58 5.12 -17.50
N LEU A 180 26.05 4.21 -16.67
CA LEU A 180 26.65 3.85 -15.38
C LEU A 180 27.53 2.60 -15.45
N SER A 181 27.61 1.95 -16.62
CA SER A 181 28.24 0.65 -16.81
C SER A 181 27.77 -0.35 -15.75
N VAL A 182 26.45 -0.55 -15.69
CA VAL A 182 25.75 -1.49 -14.78
C VAL A 182 24.96 -2.48 -15.62
N LYS A 183 25.13 -3.77 -15.34
CA LYS A 183 24.30 -4.82 -15.95
C LYS A 183 22.93 -4.85 -15.29
N PHE A 184 21.89 -4.94 -16.10
CA PHE A 184 20.50 -5.10 -15.66
C PHE A 184 20.03 -6.55 -15.80
N HIS A 185 18.85 -6.84 -15.26
CA HIS A 185 18.16 -8.08 -15.57
C HIS A 185 17.86 -8.19 -17.07
N ASN A 186 17.62 -9.41 -17.54
CA ASN A 186 17.28 -9.66 -18.94
C ASN A 186 15.99 -8.91 -19.34
N GLU A 187 16.05 -8.16 -20.44
CA GLU A 187 14.94 -7.41 -21.03
C GLU A 187 13.70 -8.25 -21.34
N GLN A 188 13.87 -9.55 -21.58
CA GLN A 188 12.75 -10.49 -21.78
C GLN A 188 11.72 -10.43 -20.64
N GLY A 189 12.12 -10.04 -19.41
CA GLY A 189 11.18 -9.83 -18.32
C GLY A 189 10.24 -8.65 -18.54
N ILE A 190 10.73 -7.57 -19.15
CA ILE A 190 9.93 -6.41 -19.55
C ILE A 190 9.05 -6.78 -20.75
N ASP A 191 9.56 -7.56 -21.70
CA ASP A 191 8.77 -8.02 -22.85
C ASP A 191 7.60 -8.92 -22.40
N LYS A 192 7.85 -9.85 -21.47
CA LYS A 192 6.80 -10.65 -20.83
C LYS A 192 5.79 -9.81 -20.04
N PHE A 193 6.22 -8.67 -19.51
CA PHE A 193 5.31 -7.72 -18.87
C PHE A 193 4.45 -7.01 -19.91
N SER A 194 5.06 -6.51 -20.98
CA SER A 194 4.36 -5.88 -22.12
C SER A 194 3.30 -6.80 -22.74
N ASN A 195 3.62 -8.09 -22.92
CA ASN A 195 2.73 -9.05 -23.54
C ASN A 195 1.42 -9.29 -22.76
N GLN A 196 1.36 -8.93 -21.47
CA GLN A 196 0.12 -9.02 -20.68
C GLN A 196 -0.97 -8.05 -21.14
N PHE A 197 -0.62 -7.04 -21.95
CA PHE A 197 -1.54 -6.00 -22.41
C PHE A 197 -1.99 -6.19 -23.87
N ILE A 198 -1.48 -7.20 -24.59
CA ILE A 198 -1.82 -7.47 -26.01
C ILE A 198 -3.33 -7.69 -26.20
N HIS A 199 -3.98 -8.37 -25.26
CA HIS A 199 -5.42 -8.64 -25.27
C HIS A 199 -6.20 -7.63 -24.39
N GLY A 200 -5.63 -6.44 -24.19
CA GLY A 200 -6.21 -5.42 -23.32
C GLY A 200 -6.07 -5.72 -21.83
N VAL A 201 -6.86 -5.00 -21.03
CA VAL A 201 -6.78 -4.99 -19.55
C VAL A 201 -7.08 -6.35 -18.93
N GLU A 202 -7.90 -7.18 -19.59
CA GLU A 202 -8.32 -8.47 -19.05
C GLU A 202 -7.14 -9.45 -18.89
N GLY A 203 -6.25 -9.54 -19.89
CA GLY A 203 -5.07 -10.40 -19.83
C GLY A 203 -4.13 -10.03 -18.67
N PHE A 204 -3.96 -8.72 -18.43
CA PHE A 204 -3.18 -8.20 -17.31
C PHE A 204 -3.85 -8.52 -15.96
N MET A 205 -5.17 -8.33 -15.87
CA MET A 205 -5.94 -8.67 -14.69
C MET A 205 -5.83 -10.16 -14.33
N GLN A 206 -6.05 -11.06 -15.28
CA GLN A 206 -5.98 -12.51 -15.05
C GLN A 206 -4.58 -12.94 -14.58
N THR A 207 -3.53 -12.48 -15.26
CA THR A 207 -2.13 -12.78 -14.90
C THR A 207 -1.78 -12.24 -13.51
N SER A 208 -2.24 -11.03 -13.18
CA SER A 208 -2.01 -10.43 -11.86
C SER A 208 -2.70 -11.20 -10.76
N ARG A 209 -3.97 -11.60 -10.95
CA ARG A 209 -4.75 -12.37 -9.97
C ARG A 209 -4.08 -13.71 -9.64
N GLN A 210 -3.54 -14.40 -10.65
CA GLN A 210 -2.78 -15.64 -10.43
C GLN A 210 -1.56 -15.37 -9.53
N LYS A 211 -0.75 -14.36 -9.86
CA LYS A 211 0.42 -13.97 -9.05
C LYS A 211 0.05 -13.56 -7.63
N ALA A 212 -1.09 -12.89 -7.45
CA ALA A 212 -1.59 -12.48 -6.15
C ALA A 212 -2.01 -13.69 -5.30
N LYS A 213 -2.72 -14.66 -5.87
CA LYS A 213 -3.05 -15.93 -5.22
C LYS A 213 -1.79 -16.71 -4.80
N GLU A 214 -0.80 -16.78 -5.68
CA GLU A 214 0.50 -17.39 -5.35
C GLU A 214 1.24 -16.65 -4.23
N ALA A 215 1.18 -15.32 -4.20
CA ALA A 215 1.78 -14.51 -3.14
C ALA A 215 1.09 -14.72 -1.79
N GLN A 216 -0.24 -14.73 -1.77
CA GLN A 216 -1.05 -15.04 -0.60
C GLN A 216 -0.72 -16.43 -0.05
N ASN A 217 -0.61 -17.44 -0.91
CA ASN A 217 -0.21 -18.80 -0.49
C ASN A 217 1.18 -18.81 0.15
N ARG A 218 2.18 -18.14 -0.46
CA ARG A 218 3.51 -18.03 0.14
C ARG A 218 3.48 -17.34 1.50
N GLU A 219 2.71 -16.27 1.63
CA GLU A 219 2.59 -15.49 2.87
C GLU A 219 1.94 -16.30 4.00
N MET A 220 0.91 -17.10 3.69
CA MET A 220 0.28 -18.03 4.63
C MET A 220 1.28 -19.05 5.21
N HIS A 221 2.27 -19.47 4.43
CA HIS A 221 3.32 -20.39 4.86
C HIS A 221 4.55 -19.71 5.48
N THR A 222 4.62 -18.38 5.45
CA THR A 222 5.79 -17.64 5.93
C THR A 222 5.59 -17.16 7.36
N ILE A 223 6.55 -17.47 8.24
CA ILE A 223 6.67 -16.86 9.56
C ILE A 223 7.33 -15.49 9.37
N GLN A 224 6.61 -14.41 9.67
CA GLN A 224 7.12 -13.06 9.51
C GLN A 224 7.65 -12.52 10.86
N PRO A 225 8.94 -12.15 10.98
CA PRO A 225 9.51 -11.67 12.25
C PRO A 225 8.91 -10.36 12.78
N LYS A 226 8.21 -9.62 11.92
CA LYS A 226 7.45 -8.39 12.26
C LYS A 226 6.04 -8.68 12.78
N GLU A 227 5.73 -9.95 13.02
CA GLU A 227 4.47 -10.41 13.58
C GLU A 227 4.76 -11.30 14.80
N VAL A 228 4.07 -11.06 15.91
CA VAL A 228 4.03 -11.98 17.05
C VAL A 228 2.59 -12.43 17.20
N LEU A 229 2.35 -13.67 16.78
CA LEU A 229 1.02 -14.22 16.70
C LEU A 229 0.69 -15.05 17.95
N SER A 230 -0.49 -14.81 18.52
CA SER A 230 -1.01 -15.53 19.67
C SER A 230 -1.56 -16.89 19.25
N THR A 231 -2.03 -17.01 18.01
CA THR A 231 -2.44 -18.27 17.36
C THR A 231 -1.59 -18.54 16.12
N SER A 232 -1.54 -19.79 15.65
CA SER A 232 -0.89 -20.16 14.37
C SER A 232 -1.87 -20.15 13.19
N THR A 233 -2.90 -19.30 13.23
CA THR A 233 -4.11 -19.43 12.37
C THR A 233 -4.15 -18.51 11.15
N LYS A 234 -3.00 -18.05 10.62
CA LYS A 234 -2.95 -17.25 9.39
C LYS A 234 -3.94 -17.75 8.33
N THR A 235 -4.71 -16.84 7.76
CA THR A 235 -5.78 -17.21 6.83
C THR A 235 -5.82 -16.29 5.62
N SER A 236 -6.23 -16.86 4.50
CA SER A 236 -6.48 -16.11 3.28
C SER A 236 -7.86 -15.44 3.34
N ILE A 237 -7.92 -14.19 2.92
CA ILE A 237 -9.16 -13.50 2.61
C ILE A 237 -9.15 -13.07 1.15
N THR A 238 -10.24 -13.41 0.46
CA THR A 238 -10.52 -12.97 -0.90
C THR A 238 -11.66 -11.97 -0.85
N ILE A 239 -11.36 -10.72 -1.19
CA ILE A 239 -12.34 -9.63 -1.20
C ILE A 239 -12.71 -9.33 -2.65
N GLU A 240 -13.99 -9.32 -2.97
CA GLU A 240 -14.49 -8.84 -4.26
C GLU A 240 -15.15 -7.48 -4.08
N ASN A 241 -15.01 -6.57 -5.04
CA ASN A 241 -15.75 -5.32 -5.02
C ASN A 241 -16.77 -5.26 -6.16
N TYR A 242 -17.73 -4.35 -6.03
CA TYR A 242 -18.78 -4.14 -7.02
C TYR A 242 -18.26 -3.64 -8.39
N LEU A 243 -17.01 -3.19 -8.45
CA LEU A 243 -16.32 -2.72 -9.66
C LEU A 243 -15.58 -3.84 -10.40
N GLY A 244 -15.75 -5.12 -9.98
CA GLY A 244 -15.05 -6.27 -10.57
C GLY A 244 -13.61 -6.46 -10.07
N GLY A 245 -13.18 -5.69 -9.08
CA GLY A 245 -11.92 -5.88 -8.36
C GLY A 245 -11.93 -7.15 -7.50
N LYS A 246 -10.80 -7.86 -7.47
CA LYS A 246 -10.61 -9.05 -6.63
C LYS A 246 -9.26 -8.95 -5.93
N TYR A 247 -9.28 -9.00 -4.62
CA TYR A 247 -8.11 -8.76 -3.78
C TYR A 247 -7.80 -9.97 -2.93
N TYR A 248 -6.60 -10.50 -3.09
CA TYR A 248 -6.09 -11.62 -2.31
C TYR A 248 -5.20 -11.07 -1.19
N PHE A 249 -5.76 -11.02 0.03
CA PHE A 249 -5.06 -10.59 1.22
C PHE A 249 -4.92 -11.73 2.23
N THR A 250 -4.11 -11.50 3.24
CA THR A 250 -3.94 -12.35 4.41
C THR A 250 -4.42 -11.58 5.64
N ALA A 251 -5.01 -12.30 6.58
CA ALA A 251 -5.10 -11.87 7.96
C ALA A 251 -4.07 -12.64 8.77
N ASP A 252 -3.33 -11.94 9.62
CA ASP A 252 -2.23 -12.52 10.40
C ASP A 252 -2.76 -13.52 11.42
N GLU A 253 -3.88 -13.20 12.06
CA GLU A 253 -4.61 -14.10 12.94
C GLU A 253 -6.11 -14.04 12.69
N ILE A 254 -6.77 -15.15 13.06
CA ILE A 254 -8.21 -15.27 13.07
C ILE A 254 -8.68 -15.96 14.33
N ILE A 255 -9.75 -15.42 14.91
CA ILE A 255 -10.49 -16.01 16.01
C ILE A 255 -11.94 -16.16 15.59
N ILE A 256 -12.45 -17.38 15.62
CA ILE A 256 -13.87 -17.66 15.36
C ILE A 256 -14.52 -17.98 16.69
N HIS A 257 -15.59 -17.27 17.02
CA HIS A 257 -16.40 -17.52 18.20
C HIS A 257 -17.87 -17.36 17.82
N GLU A 258 -18.65 -18.43 17.96
CA GLU A 258 -20.05 -18.49 17.54
C GLU A 258 -20.22 -18.04 16.07
N ASN A 259 -21.01 -17.00 15.83
CA ASN A 259 -21.27 -16.42 14.51
C ASN A 259 -20.38 -15.20 14.19
N LYS A 260 -19.31 -14.98 14.97
CA LYS A 260 -18.39 -13.86 14.78
C LYS A 260 -17.00 -14.35 14.37
N VAL A 261 -16.40 -13.62 13.44
CA VAL A 261 -15.01 -13.83 13.02
C VAL A 261 -14.22 -12.56 13.30
N SER A 262 -13.15 -12.69 14.08
CA SER A 262 -12.19 -11.59 14.27
C SER A 262 -11.07 -11.72 13.24
N LEU A 263 -10.91 -10.71 12.37
CA LEU A 263 -9.77 -10.61 11.46
C LEU A 263 -8.73 -9.70 12.07
N ILE A 264 -7.59 -10.28 12.40
CA ILE A 264 -6.55 -9.60 13.17
C ILE A 264 -5.37 -9.32 12.24
N GLU A 265 -5.07 -8.04 12.06
CA GLU A 265 -3.81 -7.57 11.47
C GLU A 265 -2.84 -7.25 12.60
N SER A 266 -1.64 -7.82 12.57
CA SER A 266 -0.66 -7.73 13.63
C SER A 266 0.55 -6.90 13.20
N LYS A 267 0.98 -5.95 14.04
CA LYS A 267 2.24 -5.21 13.88
C LYS A 267 3.10 -5.36 15.13
N HIS A 268 4.37 -5.72 14.95
CA HIS A 268 5.29 -5.96 16.06
C HIS A 268 6.47 -4.98 16.08
N SER A 269 6.94 -4.68 17.29
CA SER A 269 8.21 -3.98 17.54
C SER A 269 9.11 -4.76 18.51
N GLN A 270 10.31 -5.11 18.07
CA GLN A 270 11.30 -5.77 18.93
C GLN A 270 12.06 -4.77 19.83
N HIS A 271 12.21 -3.53 19.36
CA HIS A 271 13.13 -2.56 19.97
C HIS A 271 12.43 -1.35 20.61
N PHE A 272 11.18 -1.08 20.25
CA PHE A 272 10.43 0.08 20.74
C PHE A 272 9.11 -0.36 21.39
N ILE A 273 8.57 0.47 22.27
CA ILE A 273 7.33 0.20 23.03
C ILE A 273 6.10 0.04 22.12
N LEU A 274 6.12 0.66 20.95
CA LEU A 274 5.10 0.52 19.92
C LEU A 274 5.75 0.20 18.57
N PRO A 275 5.03 -0.45 17.64
CA PRO A 275 5.37 -0.46 16.22
C PRO A 275 5.56 0.95 15.66
N SER A 276 6.30 1.07 14.56
CA SER A 276 6.52 2.38 13.95
C SER A 276 5.20 2.98 13.45
N LYS A 277 5.12 4.32 13.34
CA LYS A 277 3.93 4.99 12.81
C LYS A 277 3.58 4.48 11.39
N GLY A 278 4.60 4.16 10.58
CA GLY A 278 4.43 3.56 9.26
C GLY A 278 3.79 2.16 9.31
N ASP A 279 4.25 1.29 10.22
CA ASP A 279 3.66 -0.05 10.42
C ASP A 279 2.20 0.05 10.90
N ILE A 280 1.90 0.95 11.83
CA ILE A 280 0.53 1.18 12.33
C ILE A 280 -0.38 1.62 11.18
N LYS A 281 0.04 2.60 10.38
CA LYS A 281 -0.73 3.12 9.23
C LYS A 281 -0.90 2.12 8.10
N ASP A 282 0.10 1.27 7.88
CA ASP A 282 -0.01 0.14 6.97
C ASP A 282 -1.13 -0.83 7.42
N GLY A 283 -1.21 -1.10 8.73
CA GLY A 283 -2.31 -1.86 9.32
C GLY A 283 -3.66 -1.14 9.24
N LEU A 284 -3.70 0.17 9.47
CA LEU A 284 -4.92 0.97 9.35
C LEU A 284 -5.49 0.95 7.92
N LEU A 285 -4.65 0.92 6.89
CA LEU A 285 -5.15 0.79 5.51
C LEU A 285 -5.86 -0.54 5.27
N LYS A 286 -5.45 -1.63 5.94
CA LYS A 286 -6.22 -2.89 5.95
C LYS A 286 -7.51 -2.76 6.77
N MET A 287 -7.51 -2.00 7.88
CA MET A 287 -8.72 -1.74 8.66
C MET A 287 -9.79 -1.01 7.84
N ILE A 288 -9.41 -0.09 6.95
CA ILE A 288 -10.34 0.54 5.99
C ILE A 288 -11.10 -0.54 5.19
N LEU A 289 -10.40 -1.58 4.73
CA LEU A 289 -11.02 -2.67 3.98
C LEU A 289 -11.87 -3.55 4.89
N PHE A 290 -11.33 -3.98 6.04
CA PHE A 290 -11.97 -4.96 6.92
C PHE A 290 -13.26 -4.44 7.57
N THR A 291 -13.31 -3.15 7.92
CA THR A 291 -14.50 -2.49 8.48
C THR A 291 -15.63 -2.32 7.46
N ASN A 292 -15.30 -2.35 6.17
CA ASN A 292 -16.25 -2.19 5.07
C ASN A 292 -16.65 -3.53 4.42
N LEU A 293 -16.23 -4.67 4.96
CA LEU A 293 -16.61 -5.98 4.44
C LEU A 293 -18.09 -6.26 4.67
N LYS A 294 -18.73 -6.82 3.64
CA LYS A 294 -20.08 -7.36 3.62
C LYS A 294 -20.03 -8.82 3.18
N ASN A 295 -21.08 -9.58 3.50
CA ASN A 295 -21.23 -10.98 3.08
C ASN A 295 -19.99 -11.83 3.38
N VAL A 296 -19.42 -11.66 4.58
CA VAL A 296 -18.23 -12.41 5.01
C VAL A 296 -18.63 -13.85 5.26
N SER A 297 -18.01 -14.78 4.53
CA SER A 297 -18.28 -16.20 4.65
C SER A 297 -17.01 -17.04 4.75
N ILE A 298 -17.11 -18.13 5.52
CA ILE A 298 -16.09 -19.17 5.68
C ILE A 298 -16.78 -20.49 5.38
N ASP A 299 -16.28 -21.23 4.38
CA ASP A 299 -16.85 -22.51 3.96
C ASP A 299 -18.39 -22.44 3.74
N ASN A 300 -18.84 -21.34 3.10
CA ASN A 300 -20.25 -20.99 2.83
C ASN A 300 -21.12 -20.67 4.04
N ILE A 301 -20.55 -20.54 5.24
CA ILE A 301 -21.24 -20.08 6.44
C ILE A 301 -20.98 -18.59 6.63
N ASN A 302 -22.03 -17.80 6.86
CA ASN A 302 -21.91 -16.35 7.05
C ASN A 302 -21.50 -15.99 8.48
N TYR A 303 -20.62 -15.00 8.60
CA TYR A 303 -20.12 -14.50 9.87
C TYR A 303 -20.25 -12.97 9.97
N THR A 304 -20.47 -12.50 11.19
CA THR A 304 -20.28 -11.08 11.52
C THR A 304 -18.79 -10.82 11.71
N ILE A 305 -18.26 -9.82 11.01
CA ILE A 305 -16.85 -9.46 11.07
C ILE A 305 -16.54 -8.57 12.27
N ILE A 306 -15.41 -8.84 12.94
CA ILE A 306 -14.78 -7.97 13.93
C ILE A 306 -13.35 -7.66 13.45
N PRO A 307 -13.12 -6.52 12.80
CA PRO A 307 -11.77 -6.12 12.44
C PRO A 307 -10.96 -5.78 13.70
N VAL A 308 -9.70 -6.20 13.73
CA VAL A 308 -8.80 -5.94 14.86
C VAL A 308 -7.43 -5.53 14.35
N LEU A 309 -6.92 -4.40 14.83
CA LEU A 309 -5.53 -4.03 14.69
C LEU A 309 -4.80 -4.35 16.00
N LYS A 310 -3.87 -5.30 15.94
CA LYS A 310 -3.09 -5.75 17.07
C LYS A 310 -1.67 -5.22 17.01
N LEU A 311 -1.27 -4.47 18.02
CA LEU A 311 0.08 -3.93 18.18
C LEU A 311 0.78 -4.68 19.31
N THR A 312 1.93 -5.25 19.02
CA THR A 312 2.72 -5.97 20.03
C THR A 312 4.13 -5.40 20.15
N SER A 313 4.71 -5.51 21.33
CA SER A 313 6.11 -5.14 21.54
C SER A 313 6.81 -6.02 22.58
N SER A 314 8.07 -6.37 22.30
CA SER A 314 8.95 -7.04 23.26
C SER A 314 9.43 -6.13 24.39
N LYS A 315 9.19 -4.82 24.29
CA LYS A 315 9.55 -3.82 25.31
C LYS A 315 8.37 -3.44 26.21
N LEU A 316 7.16 -3.93 25.93
CA LEU A 316 6.02 -3.73 26.80
C LEU A 316 6.09 -4.65 28.02
N GLU A 317 6.02 -4.07 29.21
CA GLU A 317 5.99 -4.83 30.48
C GLU A 317 4.59 -5.40 30.77
N LYS A 318 3.56 -4.66 30.37
CA LYS A 318 2.14 -4.98 30.50
C LYS A 318 1.36 -4.50 29.26
N ASN A 319 0.17 -5.04 29.08
CA ASN A 319 -0.76 -4.58 28.05
C ASN A 319 -1.17 -3.12 28.30
N ILE A 320 -1.53 -2.40 27.24
CA ILE A 320 -2.02 -1.02 27.32
C ILE A 320 -3.52 -1.04 27.02
N LEU A 321 -4.31 -0.73 28.05
CA LEU A 321 -5.75 -0.50 27.91
C LEU A 321 -6.02 0.97 27.60
N GLN A 322 -7.16 1.27 26.97
CA GLN A 322 -7.55 2.65 26.67
C GLN A 322 -7.66 3.51 27.93
N SER A 323 -8.16 2.95 29.05
CA SER A 323 -8.26 3.61 30.35
C SER A 323 -6.90 4.01 30.93
N ASP A 324 -5.84 3.31 30.54
CA ASP A 324 -4.54 3.41 31.20
C ASP A 324 -3.59 4.36 30.48
N ILE A 325 -3.96 4.89 29.30
CA ILE A 325 -3.07 5.68 28.43
C ILE A 325 -2.44 6.86 29.18
N GLU A 326 -3.25 7.63 29.91
CA GLU A 326 -2.80 8.85 30.59
C GLU A 326 -1.84 8.54 31.75
N ILE A 327 -2.11 7.47 32.50
CA ILE A 327 -1.29 7.04 33.64
C ILE A 327 -0.12 6.12 33.24
N ASN A 328 -0.02 5.72 31.96
CA ASN A 328 1.04 4.84 31.50
C ASN A 328 2.38 5.57 31.46
N THR A 329 3.32 5.16 32.32
CA THR A 329 4.66 5.75 32.44
C THR A 329 5.64 5.26 31.37
N SER A 330 5.35 4.15 30.70
CA SER A 330 6.20 3.63 29.62
C SER A 330 6.05 4.44 28.33
N LEU A 331 4.87 5.04 28.10
CA LEU A 331 4.62 5.88 26.93
C LEU A 331 5.06 7.32 27.17
N ASN A 332 5.83 7.89 26.24
CA ASN A 332 6.04 9.34 26.20
C ASN A 332 4.80 10.08 25.67
N ASN A 333 4.74 11.40 25.84
CA ASN A 333 3.58 12.22 25.45
C ASN A 333 3.20 12.07 23.97
N LYS A 334 4.18 11.94 23.07
CA LYS A 334 3.92 11.73 21.64
C LYS A 334 3.26 10.37 21.39
N GLN A 335 3.73 9.32 22.07
CA GLN A 335 3.15 7.98 21.99
C GLN A 335 1.75 7.93 22.59
N LYS A 336 1.51 8.58 23.74
CA LYS A 336 0.17 8.70 24.33
C LYS A 336 -0.82 9.33 23.35
N ASN A 337 -0.43 10.43 22.70
CA ASN A 337 -1.26 11.08 21.68
C ASN A 337 -1.54 10.16 20.48
N ILE A 338 -0.53 9.42 19.99
CA ILE A 338 -0.71 8.44 18.90
C ILE A 338 -1.72 7.36 19.32
N VAL A 339 -1.55 6.77 20.50
CA VAL A 339 -2.43 5.70 21.00
C VAL A 339 -3.85 6.21 21.23
N LYS A 340 -4.00 7.42 21.78
CA LYS A 340 -5.31 8.06 21.96
C LYS A 340 -6.04 8.24 20.62
N LYS A 341 -5.38 8.86 19.65
CA LYS A 341 -5.94 9.01 18.28
C LYS A 341 -6.26 7.68 17.63
N LEU A 342 -5.45 6.65 17.87
CA LEU A 342 -5.67 5.31 17.34
C LEU A 342 -6.95 4.67 17.93
N PHE A 343 -7.17 4.78 19.23
CA PHE A 343 -8.43 4.30 19.85
C PHE A 343 -9.63 5.14 19.42
N GLU A 344 -9.49 6.46 19.26
CA GLU A 344 -10.54 7.32 18.71
C GLU A 344 -10.93 6.88 17.29
N GLU A 345 -9.95 6.65 16.42
CA GLU A 345 -10.17 6.13 15.06
C GLU A 345 -10.81 4.74 15.06
N ALA A 346 -10.39 3.86 15.97
CA ALA A 346 -10.95 2.53 16.14
C ALA A 346 -12.44 2.57 16.49
N ASN A 347 -12.80 3.41 17.46
CA ASN A 347 -14.17 3.58 17.92
C ASN A 347 -15.07 4.18 16.83
N GLU A 348 -14.60 5.22 16.12
CA GLU A 348 -15.39 5.85 15.05
C GLU A 348 -15.59 4.94 13.82
N ASN A 349 -14.66 4.01 13.57
CA ASN A 349 -14.69 3.14 12.40
C ASN A 349 -15.06 1.68 12.70
N ASN A 350 -15.51 1.38 13.93
CA ASN A 350 -15.97 0.05 14.36
C ASN A 350 -14.92 -1.07 14.18
N PHE A 351 -13.67 -0.81 14.58
CA PHE A 351 -12.66 -1.86 14.75
C PHE A 351 -12.05 -1.84 16.14
N ASN A 352 -11.45 -2.96 16.55
CA ASN A 352 -10.79 -3.06 17.85
C ASN A 352 -9.29 -2.80 17.74
N VAL A 353 -8.73 -2.18 18.76
CA VAL A 353 -7.28 -2.03 18.93
C VAL A 353 -6.84 -2.84 20.14
N ILE A 354 -5.86 -3.71 19.94
CA ILE A 354 -5.23 -4.48 21.02
C ILE A 354 -3.78 -4.04 21.09
N ILE A 355 -3.32 -3.59 22.24
CA ILE A 355 -1.91 -3.26 22.49
C ILE A 355 -1.40 -4.17 23.61
N GLU A 356 -0.65 -5.19 23.24
CA GLU A 356 -0.24 -6.26 24.16
C GLU A 356 1.27 -6.44 24.24
N LYS A 357 1.71 -6.92 25.41
CA LYS A 357 3.06 -7.43 25.59
C LYS A 357 3.25 -8.63 24.66
N ALA A 358 4.34 -8.61 23.88
CA ALA A 358 4.71 -9.77 23.08
C ALA A 358 5.01 -10.95 24.01
N ARG A 359 4.24 -12.03 23.86
CA ARG A 359 4.56 -13.30 24.51
C ARG A 359 5.71 -13.92 23.71
N LEU A 360 6.90 -13.95 24.29
CA LEU A 360 8.02 -14.67 23.70
C LEU A 360 7.61 -16.15 23.60
N LYS A 361 7.72 -16.72 22.39
CA LYS A 361 7.58 -18.16 22.17
C LYS A 361 8.79 -18.90 22.69
#